data_AF-A0A661YVP0-F1
#
_entry.id   AF-A0A661YVP0-F1
#
_cell.length_a   1.000
_cell.length_b   1.000
_cell.length_c   1.000
_cell.angle_alpha   90.00
_cell.angle_beta   90.00
_cell.angle_gamma   90.00
#
_symmetry.space_group_name_H-M   'P 1'
#
loop_
_entity.id
_entity.type
_entity.pdbx_description
1 polymer ?
#
loop_
_entity_poly.entity_id
_entity_poly.type
_entity_poly.pdbx_seq_one_letter_code
_entity_poly.pdbx_strand_id
1 'polypeptide(L)'
;MNVYKKSKPFFPILFWLWLFLISFLMVKPFDSESNFNFTYLDKIVHFTLFLVLGFLYITPKFDTGTLSQIILKNKSAYFLLFFTLSIEFVQLFLTYRSFDVFDIMMNVIGLISGITLGWFMGVLGA
;
A
#
# COMPACT_ATOMS: atom_id res chain seq x y z
N MET A 1 -1.62 -30.27 15.36
CA MET A 1 -1.88 -30.37 13.91
C MET A 1 -2.53 -29.06 13.49
N ASN A 2 -1.75 -28.10 12.98
CA ASN A 2 -2.29 -26.81 12.55
C ASN A 2 -3.07 -27.00 11.26
N VAL A 3 -4.39 -26.88 11.34
CA VAL A 3 -5.26 -26.75 10.17
C VAL A 3 -4.99 -25.36 9.61
N TYR A 4 -4.03 -25.26 8.69
CA TYR A 4 -3.90 -24.08 7.85
C TYR A 4 -5.19 -23.96 7.04
N LYS A 5 -6.15 -23.15 7.52
CA LYS A 5 -7.27 -22.69 6.69
C LYS A 5 -6.64 -21.95 5.51
N LYS A 6 -6.54 -22.64 4.37
CA LYS A 6 -6.10 -22.04 3.11
C LYS A 6 -7.10 -20.93 2.80
N SER A 7 -6.70 -19.68 3.03
CA SER A 7 -7.56 -18.54 2.73
C SER A 7 -7.93 -18.61 1.24
N LYS A 8 -9.19 -18.31 0.92
CA LYS A 8 -9.62 -18.22 -0.49
C LYS A 8 -8.66 -17.25 -1.20
N PRO A 9 -8.16 -17.57 -2.41
CA PRO A 9 -7.10 -16.80 -3.07
C PRO A 9 -7.51 -15.38 -3.48
N PHE A 10 -8.73 -14.96 -3.13
CA PHE A 10 -9.31 -13.66 -3.44
C PHE A 10 -8.43 -12.48 -3.00
N PHE A 11 -8.02 -12.42 -1.74
CA PHE A 11 -7.22 -11.30 -1.22
C PHE A 11 -5.81 -11.23 -1.81
N PRO A 12 -5.06 -12.34 -1.96
CA PRO A 12 -3.80 -12.33 -2.70
C PRO A 12 -3.94 -11.84 -4.14
N ILE A 13 -4.98 -12.26 -4.87
CA ILE A 13 -5.22 -11.80 -6.25
C ILE A 13 -5.50 -10.29 -6.26
N LEU A 14 -6.38 -9.82 -5.38
CA LEU A 14 -6.73 -8.40 -5.26
C LEU A 14 -5.51 -7.56 -4.88
N PHE A 15 -4.64 -8.05 -3.98
CA PHE A 15 -3.38 -7.40 -3.64
C PHE A 15 -2.50 -7.19 -4.87
N TRP A 16 -2.27 -8.23 -5.68
CA TRP A 16 -1.41 -8.13 -6.87
C TRP A 16 -2.02 -7.22 -7.94
N LEU A 17 -3.34 -7.30 -8.15
CA LEU A 17 -4.05 -6.39 -9.05
C LEU A 17 -3.91 -4.94 -8.58
N TRP A 18 -4.08 -4.69 -7.28
CA TRP A 18 -3.92 -3.36 -6.70
C TRP A 18 -2.48 -2.85 -6.82
N LEU A 19 -1.49 -3.68 -6.50
CA LEU A 19 -0.07 -3.34 -6.63
C LEU A 19 0.30 -2.98 -8.08
N PHE A 20 -0.20 -3.74 -9.05
CA PHE A 20 0.01 -3.44 -10.47
C PHE A 20 -0.67 -2.13 -10.86
N LEU A 21 -1.92 -1.92 -10.44
CA LEU A 21 -2.68 -0.70 -10.69
C LEU A 21 -1.96 0.54 -10.14
N ILE A 22 -1.52 0.52 -8.88
CA ILE A 22 -0.82 1.67 -8.30
C ILE A 22 0.53 1.92 -8.98
N SER A 23 1.26 0.86 -9.36
CA SER A 23 2.52 1.00 -10.09
C SER A 23 2.29 1.69 -11.43
N PHE A 24 1.23 1.30 -12.15
CA PHE A 24 0.84 1.96 -13.39
C PHE A 24 0.42 3.42 -13.17
N LEU A 25 -0.41 3.70 -12.16
CA LEU A 25 -0.90 5.05 -11.88
C LEU A 25 0.21 6.02 -11.48
N MET A 26 1.21 5.56 -10.73
CA MET A 26 2.36 6.38 -10.30
C MET A 26 3.28 6.77 -11.46
N VAL A 27 3.33 5.96 -12.52
CA VAL A 27 4.15 6.22 -13.70
C VAL A 27 3.37 6.88 -14.83
N LYS A 28 2.04 6.73 -14.89
CA LYS A 28 1.21 7.34 -15.94
C LYS A 28 1.36 8.88 -15.92
N PRO A 29 1.35 9.60 -17.05
CA PRO A 29 1.23 11.05 -17.05
C PRO A 29 -0.03 11.53 -16.32
N PHE A 30 0.09 12.63 -15.57
CA PHE A 30 -1.05 13.31 -14.96
C PHE A 30 -1.39 14.56 -15.78
N ASP A 31 -2.55 14.55 -16.42
CA ASP A 31 -3.03 15.68 -17.21
C ASP A 31 -3.47 16.80 -16.27
N SER A 32 -2.71 17.89 -16.23
CA SER A 32 -2.98 19.07 -15.38
C SER A 32 -4.15 19.93 -15.86
N GLU A 33 -4.88 19.52 -16.90
CA GLU A 33 -6.02 20.27 -17.45
C GLU A 33 -7.29 20.20 -16.58
N SER A 34 -7.26 19.48 -15.45
CA SER A 34 -8.38 19.52 -14.52
C SER A 34 -8.42 20.87 -13.80
N ASN A 35 -9.49 21.66 -14.00
CA ASN A 35 -9.77 22.94 -13.31
C ASN A 35 -9.90 22.84 -11.77
N PHE A 36 -9.56 21.70 -11.17
CA PHE A 36 -9.53 21.48 -9.72
C PHE A 36 -8.10 21.66 -9.20
N ASN A 37 -7.71 22.92 -8.94
CA ASN A 37 -6.48 23.27 -8.22
C ASN A 37 -6.62 22.97 -6.71
N PHE A 38 -6.81 21.70 -6.35
CA PHE A 38 -6.83 21.29 -4.95
C PHE A 38 -5.45 20.74 -4.57
N THR A 39 -4.58 21.62 -4.09
CA THR A 39 -3.17 21.35 -3.75
C THR A 39 -2.94 20.13 -2.85
N TYR A 40 -3.95 19.68 -2.11
CA TYR A 40 -3.86 18.55 -1.18
C TYR A 40 -4.50 17.24 -1.68
N LEU A 41 -5.24 17.24 -2.79
CA LEU A 41 -5.92 16.02 -3.26
C LEU A 41 -4.92 14.93 -3.64
N ASP A 42 -3.83 15.32 -4.27
CA ASP A 42 -2.71 14.45 -4.62
C ASP A 42 -2.20 13.67 -3.38
N LYS A 43 -1.98 14.39 -2.27
CA LYS A 43 -1.53 13.81 -0.99
C LYS A 43 -2.52 12.81 -0.41
N ILE A 44 -3.82 13.10 -0.51
CA ILE A 44 -4.89 12.21 -0.07
C ILE A 44 -4.96 10.95 -0.95
N VAL A 45 -4.74 11.10 -2.26
CA VAL A 45 -4.69 9.98 -3.20
C VAL A 45 -3.53 9.05 -2.84
N HIS A 46 -2.33 9.60 -2.68
CA HIS A 46 -1.15 8.85 -2.22
C HIS A 46 -1.43 8.09 -0.92
N PHE A 47 -1.93 8.78 0.11
CA PHE A 47 -2.31 8.13 1.36
C PHE A 47 -3.32 6.99 1.16
N THR A 48 -4.38 7.23 0.40
CA THR A 48 -5.47 6.26 0.20
C THR A 48 -5.03 5.03 -0.58
N LEU A 49 -4.23 5.21 -1.64
CA LEU A 49 -3.72 4.11 -2.46
C LEU A 49 -2.86 3.15 -1.63
N PHE A 50 -1.98 3.70 -0.79
CA PHE A 50 -1.11 2.90 0.07
C PHE A 50 -1.83 2.36 1.31
N LEU A 51 -2.88 3.03 1.81
CA LEU A 51 -3.78 2.47 2.82
C LEU A 51 -4.44 1.19 2.35
N VAL A 52 -5.03 1.20 1.14
CA VAL A 52 -5.64 -0.01 0.57
C VAL A 52 -4.59 -1.09 0.34
N LEU A 53 -3.40 -0.73 -0.14
CA LEU A 53 -2.30 -1.69 -0.33
C LEU A 53 -1.90 -2.37 0.99
N GLY A 54 -1.71 -1.60 2.05
CA GLY A 54 -1.38 -2.10 3.38
C GLY A 54 -2.47 -3.00 3.95
N PHE A 55 -3.73 -2.61 3.80
CA PHE A 55 -4.89 -3.39 4.22
C PHE A 55 -4.96 -4.75 3.50
N LEU A 56 -4.85 -4.76 2.18
CA LEU A 56 -4.86 -5.98 1.37
C LEU A 56 -3.67 -6.89 1.69
N TYR A 57 -2.50 -6.31 1.99
CA TYR A 57 -1.32 -7.06 2.38
C TYR A 57 -1.54 -7.86 3.67
N ILE A 58 -2.12 -7.24 4.69
CA ILE A 58 -2.25 -7.86 6.02
C ILE A 58 -3.45 -8.81 6.12
N THR A 59 -4.48 -8.62 5.29
CA THR A 59 -5.74 -9.36 5.38
C THR A 59 -5.64 -10.88 5.35
N PRO A 60 -4.82 -11.49 4.48
CA PRO A 60 -4.62 -12.94 4.48
C PRO A 60 -3.85 -13.47 5.70
N LYS A 61 -3.33 -12.61 6.58
CA LYS A 61 -2.35 -12.93 7.63
C LYS A 61 -2.89 -12.69 9.05
N PHE A 62 -4.17 -12.33 9.21
CA PHE A 62 -4.74 -11.95 10.51
C PHE A 62 -4.64 -13.05 11.58
N ASP A 63 -4.73 -14.32 11.17
CA ASP A 63 -4.67 -15.46 12.11
C ASP A 63 -3.22 -15.83 12.53
N THR A 64 -2.20 -15.09 12.09
CA THR A 64 -0.79 -15.55 12.13
C THR A 64 0.09 -14.96 13.23
N GLY A 65 -0.50 -14.55 14.36
CA GLY A 65 0.23 -14.05 15.55
C GLY A 65 0.18 -12.54 15.70
N THR A 66 1.11 -11.97 16.46
CA THR A 66 1.09 -10.52 16.75
C THR A 66 1.49 -9.70 15.52
N LEU A 67 1.02 -8.45 15.44
CA LEU A 67 1.38 -7.54 14.36
C LEU A 67 2.91 -7.40 14.18
N SER A 68 3.64 -7.30 15.30
CA SER A 68 5.11 -7.23 15.31
C SER A 68 5.77 -8.48 14.71
N GLN A 69 5.24 -9.68 14.97
CA GLN A 69 5.76 -10.92 14.38
C GLN A 69 5.51 -10.96 12.87
N ILE A 70 4.34 -10.51 12.42
CA ILE A 70 4.00 -10.46 11.00
C ILE A 70 4.89 -9.47 10.25
N ILE A 71 5.23 -8.33 10.84
CA ILE A 71 6.10 -7.33 10.20
C ILE A 71 7.56 -7.77 10.22
N LEU A 72 8.10 -8.19 11.38
CA LEU A 72 9.52 -8.47 11.55
C LEU A 72 9.99 -9.80 10.94
N LYS A 73 9.11 -10.81 10.89
CA LYS A 73 9.48 -12.14 10.36
C LYS A 73 9.15 -12.32 8.89
N ASN A 74 8.42 -11.39 8.29
CA ASN A 74 7.96 -11.53 6.91
C ASN A 74 8.80 -10.70 5.93
N LYS A 75 9.59 -11.39 5.11
CA LYS A 75 10.40 -10.79 4.04
C LYS A 75 9.58 -9.92 3.08
N SER A 76 8.30 -10.24 2.86
CA SER A 76 7.45 -9.43 1.99
C SER A 76 7.10 -8.05 2.58
N ALA A 77 7.18 -7.86 3.90
CA ALA A 77 6.96 -6.55 4.52
C ALA A 77 8.08 -5.57 4.14
N TYR A 78 9.34 -6.05 4.14
CA TYR A 78 10.49 -5.26 3.70
C TYR A 78 10.43 -4.93 2.21
N PHE A 79 10.01 -5.88 1.38
CA PHE A 79 9.76 -5.61 -0.05
C PHE A 79 8.70 -4.51 -0.23
N LEU A 80 7.60 -4.57 0.52
CA LEU A 80 6.51 -3.61 0.39
C LEU A 80 6.94 -2.21 0.87
N LEU A 81 7.71 -2.12 1.94
CA LEU A 81 8.30 -0.87 2.41
C LEU A 81 9.29 -0.30 1.38
N PHE A 82 10.16 -1.15 0.82
CA PHE A 82 11.07 -0.75 -0.24
C PHE A 82 10.31 -0.21 -1.45
N PHE A 83 9.30 -0.93 -1.94
CA PHE A 83 8.43 -0.48 -3.03
C PHE A 83 7.80 0.89 -2.75
N THR A 84 7.26 1.08 -1.54
CA THR A 84 6.58 2.31 -1.10
C THR A 84 7.50 3.53 -1.13
N LEU A 85 8.78 3.32 -0.78
CA LEU A 85 9.80 4.37 -0.86
C LEU A 85 10.26 4.58 -2.31
N SER A 86 10.59 3.48 -3.01
CA SER A 86 11.25 3.52 -4.32
C SER A 86 10.37 4.05 -5.45
N ILE A 87 9.05 3.84 -5.40
CA ILE A 87 8.17 4.26 -6.51
C ILE A 87 8.19 5.77 -6.74
N GLU A 88 8.41 6.56 -5.69
CA GLU A 88 8.55 8.01 -5.81
C GLU A 88 9.91 8.39 -6.42
N PHE A 89 10.98 7.69 -6.04
CA PHE A 89 12.29 7.87 -6.68
C PHE A 89 12.27 7.53 -8.17
N VAL A 90 11.40 6.61 -8.62
CA VAL A 90 11.22 6.36 -10.06
C VAL A 90 10.72 7.61 -10.78
N GLN A 91 9.90 8.45 -10.13
CA GLN A 91 9.41 9.69 -10.72
C GLN A 91 10.53 10.69 -11.04
N LEU A 92 11.68 10.63 -10.37
CA LEU A 92 12.85 11.46 -10.71
C LEU A 92 13.37 11.22 -12.13
N PHE A 93 13.08 10.05 -12.71
CA PHE A 93 13.48 9.68 -14.07
C PHE A 93 12.38 9.96 -15.11
N LEU A 94 11.22 10.49 -14.69
CA LEU A 94 10.07 10.75 -15.54
C LEU A 94 9.88 12.27 -15.69
N THR A 95 10.19 12.82 -16.86
CA THR A 95 10.16 14.28 -17.12
C THR A 95 8.78 14.93 -16.98
N TYR A 96 7.72 14.13 -16.98
CA TYR A 96 6.32 14.55 -16.88
C TYR A 96 5.73 14.27 -15.47
N ARG A 97 6.56 13.88 -14.50
CA ARG A 97 6.18 13.69 -13.10
C ARG A 97 7.10 14.51 -12.19
N SER A 98 6.59 14.87 -11.02
CA SER A 98 7.31 15.65 -10.02
C SER A 98 7.54 14.78 -8.79
N PHE A 99 8.81 14.59 -8.44
CA PHE A 99 9.16 13.99 -7.16
C PHE A 99 8.75 14.90 -6.00
N ASP A 100 8.05 14.35 -5.02
CA ASP A 100 7.73 15.05 -3.78
C ASP A 100 7.97 14.18 -2.53
N VAL A 101 8.75 14.72 -1.59
CA VAL A 101 9.03 14.07 -0.31
C VAL A 101 7.76 13.89 0.52
N PHE A 102 6.78 14.79 0.40
CA PHE A 102 5.50 14.64 1.08
C PHE A 102 4.70 13.46 0.53
N ASP A 103 4.86 13.08 -0.74
CA ASP A 103 4.22 11.88 -1.29
C ASP A 103 4.83 10.60 -0.72
N ILE A 104 6.15 10.56 -0.54
CA ILE A 104 6.80 9.46 0.19
C ILE A 104 6.19 9.33 1.59
N MET A 105 6.03 10.45 2.28
CA MET A 105 5.46 10.47 3.63
C MET A 105 4.01 9.94 3.62
N MET A 106 3.18 10.38 2.68
CA MET A 106 1.80 9.90 2.55
C MET A 106 1.73 8.42 2.16
N ASN A 107 2.62 7.94 1.28
CA ASN A 107 2.72 6.54 0.91
C ASN A 107 3.04 5.67 2.13
N VAL A 108 4.03 6.07 2.94
CA VAL A 108 4.45 5.34 4.15
C VAL A 108 3.37 5.36 5.22
N ILE A 109 2.80 6.54 5.52
CA ILE A 109 1.75 6.67 6.52
C ILE A 109 0.51 5.87 6.09
N GLY A 110 0.11 5.97 4.82
CA GLY A 110 -0.97 5.17 4.25
C GLY A 110 -0.74 3.68 4.44
N LEU A 111 0.44 3.18 4.06
CA LEU A 111 0.79 1.77 4.20
C LEU A 111 0.67 1.28 5.66
N ILE A 112 1.26 2.02 6.60
CA ILE A 112 1.23 1.67 8.03
C ILE A 112 -0.20 1.71 8.57
N SER A 113 -0.97 2.74 8.23
CA SER A 113 -2.39 2.85 8.62
C SER A 113 -3.21 1.68 8.08
N GLY A 114 -3.02 1.30 6.81
CA GLY A 114 -3.70 0.18 6.19
C GLY A 114 -3.39 -1.16 6.86
N ILE A 115 -2.11 -1.41 7.14
CA ILE A 115 -1.66 -2.61 7.87
C ILE A 115 -2.29 -2.67 9.27
N THR A 116 -2.28 -1.53 9.97
CA THR A 116 -2.80 -1.44 11.35
C THR A 116 -4.32 -1.63 11.39
N LEU A 117 -5.04 -0.95 10.48
CA LEU A 117 -6.48 -1.06 10.32
C LEU A 117 -6.89 -2.50 10.00
N GLY A 118 -6.24 -3.11 9.01
CA GLY A 118 -6.52 -4.50 8.66
C GLY A 118 -6.32 -5.40 9.87
N TRP A 119 -5.16 -5.34 10.52
CA TRP A 119 -4.86 -6.20 11.66
C TRP A 119 -5.91 -6.04 12.77
N PHE A 120 -6.31 -4.80 13.10
CA PHE A 120 -7.33 -4.53 14.10
C PHE A 120 -8.70 -5.14 13.73
N MET A 121 -9.11 -5.02 12.45
CA MET A 121 -10.34 -5.65 11.96
C MET A 121 -10.28 -7.19 12.02
N GLY A 122 -9.11 -7.76 11.73
CA GLY A 122 -8.88 -9.20 11.86
C GLY A 122 -9.00 -9.71 13.29
N VAL A 123 -8.46 -8.96 14.26
CA VAL A 123 -8.54 -9.29 15.69
C VAL A 123 -9.97 -9.15 16.23
N LEU A 124 -10.71 -8.10 15.84
CA LEU A 124 -12.10 -7.91 16.29
C LEU A 124 -13.09 -8.91 15.66
N GLY A 125 -12.77 -9.45 14.49
CA GLY A 125 -13.62 -10.40 13.77
C GLY A 125 -13.36 -11.88 14.11
N ALA A 126 -12.34 -12.18 14.92
CA ALA A 126 -11.96 -13.53 15.37
C ALA A 126 -12.50 -13.82 16.78
#